data_AF-A0A955CQ18-F1
#
_entry.id   AF-A0A955CQ18-F1
#
_cell.length_a   1.000
_cell.length_b   1.000
_cell.length_c   1.000
_cell.angle_alpha   90.00
_cell.angle_beta   90.00
_cell.angle_gamma   90.00
#
_symmetry.space_group_name_H-M   'P 1'
#
loop_
_entity.id
_entity.type
_entity.pdbx_description
1 polymer ?
#
loop_
_entity_poly.entity_id
_entity_poly.type
_entity_poly.pdbx_seq_one_letter_code
_entity_poly.pdbx_strand_id
1 'polypeptide(L)'
;MPRLSPIVIVLGTLFLAAGARAQVYTTDPAQMAPPMSDGDIPIVEPRNMALYDTLGLPNAIVPTISIEHHGDLSYDITYTFKNTSTKASPIGRLEMGIFGMGQRLRVLDHASSLAWRDISHDSFSGFSWCYPGHAYSPVMVAMNQTHVVGVSLLYPVMDYRHDAAVQLHRVGGVFRGPDERLGWMISFDLNNTTNPNAPERVHFGAELQPGQTRQYTIAVRAMRRPAASGSVTGLQEWLEVIEPYRAYFETHAGSVSYDRRTKPVMTWGFADEGNISATNRRGFGGNDIRPDRVGFAPIADRIVRTQAGYDSVMVWAPSGLYAEHRELNYPSRFTAGWLDIEKLRTATDSIGLPAIPRSGKELGLWWGRAAEYSDRWDGSTSVHLDTSNPQHMNLVYQQLDLAEQAGATMIGLDAFSHHRMPSWEQIDYITGLQQRYPEMSFIVEPIASDIVHRITPTFLRAWQVNDETRTEDDFHRLSMPHYLSDFLLPGHETWAYFRYNDIAQMSGQSIDSDRVQRDVERLARNGYVPVMASIVPLRNPQLATADATWLTTVPGGGGGSDDSSNTPGGGGGNSGDNTGSKSGSDGDSGNTGGEYTPPGGTDNPDSKPGNDPEPKRVRYITLPDGRRLKIVAGR
;
A
#
# COMPACT_ATOMS: atom_id res chain seq x y z
N MET A 1 -1.70 -26.60 52.73
CA MET A 1 -2.79 -27.24 51.97
C MET A 1 -4.14 -26.68 52.42
N PRO A 2 -4.81 -25.87 51.59
CA PRO A 2 -6.26 -25.79 51.58
C PRO A 2 -6.83 -26.23 50.23
N ARG A 3 -8.03 -26.80 50.27
CA ARG A 3 -8.75 -27.43 49.16
C ARG A 3 -9.28 -26.36 48.19
N LEU A 4 -8.88 -26.44 46.92
CA LEU A 4 -9.51 -25.73 45.82
C LEU A 4 -10.66 -26.58 45.26
N SER A 5 -11.85 -25.98 45.18
CA SER A 5 -13.02 -26.53 44.50
C SER A 5 -12.84 -26.46 42.99
N PRO A 6 -13.35 -27.43 42.20
CA PRO A 6 -13.36 -27.31 40.76
C PRO A 6 -14.50 -26.38 40.33
N ILE A 7 -14.15 -25.18 39.88
CA ILE A 7 -15.05 -24.36 39.06
C ILE A 7 -15.11 -25.04 37.69
N VAL A 8 -16.22 -25.71 37.42
CA VAL A 8 -16.59 -26.16 36.08
C VAL A 8 -16.92 -24.91 35.27
N ILE A 9 -15.95 -24.42 34.48
CA ILE A 9 -16.21 -23.45 33.43
C ILE A 9 -16.89 -24.22 32.29
N VAL A 10 -18.21 -24.08 32.19
CA VAL A 10 -18.96 -24.41 30.99
C VAL A 10 -18.56 -23.36 29.94
N LEU A 11 -17.50 -23.64 29.19
CA LEU A 11 -17.22 -22.97 27.92
C LEU A 11 -18.31 -23.42 26.94
N GLY A 12 -19.43 -22.71 26.98
CA GLY A 12 -20.47 -22.81 25.97
C GLY A 12 -19.86 -22.46 24.62
N THR A 13 -19.85 -23.44 23.73
CA THR A 13 -19.57 -23.34 22.30
C THR A 13 -20.56 -22.35 21.67
N LEU A 14 -20.20 -21.08 21.72
CA LEU A 14 -20.92 -19.95 21.12
C LEU A 14 -19.98 -19.31 20.08
N PHE A 15 -19.47 -20.15 19.18
CA PHE A 15 -18.66 -19.72 18.04
C PHE A 15 -19.24 -20.33 16.76
N LEU A 16 -19.41 -19.46 15.75
CA LEU A 16 -19.64 -19.76 14.33
C LEU A 16 -21.08 -20.06 13.86
N ALA A 17 -22.06 -19.30 14.33
CA ALA A 17 -23.19 -18.93 13.48
C ALA A 17 -22.95 -17.51 12.90
N ALA A 18 -21.79 -17.32 12.26
CA ALA A 18 -21.61 -16.18 11.36
C ALA A 18 -22.60 -16.40 10.22
N GLY A 19 -23.65 -15.57 10.21
CA GLY A 19 -24.85 -15.82 9.42
C GLY A 19 -24.53 -16.07 7.96
N ALA A 20 -24.96 -17.23 7.46
CA ALA A 20 -25.22 -17.40 6.04
C ALA A 20 -26.30 -16.36 5.67
N ARG A 21 -25.86 -15.15 5.31
CA ARG A 21 -26.74 -14.13 4.75
C ARG A 21 -27.39 -14.77 3.53
N ALA A 22 -28.70 -14.64 3.41
CA ALA A 22 -29.44 -15.21 2.31
C ALA A 22 -28.98 -14.53 1.01
N GLN A 23 -28.05 -15.17 0.32
CA GLN A 23 -27.59 -14.78 -1.01
C GLN A 23 -28.81 -14.66 -1.91
N VAL A 24 -28.86 -13.58 -2.70
CA VAL A 24 -30.06 -13.24 -3.47
C VAL A 24 -30.18 -14.21 -4.64
N TYR A 25 -31.14 -15.11 -4.53
CA TYR A 25 -31.57 -15.99 -5.62
C TYR A 25 -32.53 -15.24 -6.54
N THR A 26 -32.33 -15.34 -7.85
CA THR A 26 -33.24 -14.80 -8.86
C THR A 26 -33.61 -15.88 -9.87
N THR A 27 -34.78 -15.75 -10.50
CA THR A 27 -35.15 -16.53 -11.69
C THR A 27 -35.19 -15.67 -12.95
N ASP A 28 -34.92 -14.37 -12.83
CA ASP A 28 -34.88 -13.44 -13.96
C ASP A 28 -33.51 -13.54 -14.65
N PRO A 29 -33.43 -14.06 -15.90
CA PRO A 29 -32.16 -14.17 -16.62
C PRO A 29 -31.48 -12.82 -16.85
N ALA A 30 -32.23 -11.71 -16.90
CA ALA A 30 -31.66 -10.37 -17.05
C ALA A 30 -30.90 -9.89 -15.79
N GLN A 31 -31.12 -10.55 -14.66
CA GLN A 31 -30.44 -10.29 -13.39
C GLN A 31 -29.36 -11.32 -13.09
N MET A 32 -29.04 -12.21 -14.02
CA MET A 32 -28.01 -13.24 -13.86
C MET A 32 -26.77 -12.90 -14.66
N ALA A 33 -25.60 -13.30 -14.15
CA ALA A 33 -24.36 -13.21 -14.93
C ALA A 33 -24.45 -14.05 -16.20
N PRO A 34 -23.89 -13.59 -17.33
CA PRO A 34 -23.79 -14.45 -18.48
C PRO A 34 -22.83 -15.62 -18.16
N PRO A 35 -23.12 -16.85 -18.63
CA PRO A 35 -22.16 -17.94 -18.50
C PRO A 35 -20.89 -17.61 -19.30
N MET A 36 -19.73 -17.96 -18.75
CA MET A 36 -18.43 -17.84 -19.39
C MET A 36 -17.72 -19.20 -19.34
N SER A 37 -17.20 -19.68 -20.46
CA SER A 37 -16.56 -21.02 -20.54
C SER A 37 -15.39 -21.05 -21.51
N ASP A 38 -14.32 -21.75 -21.15
CA ASP A 38 -13.23 -22.14 -22.05
C ASP A 38 -13.44 -23.60 -22.49
N GLY A 39 -14.10 -23.79 -23.63
CA GLY A 39 -14.58 -25.11 -24.06
C GLY A 39 -15.57 -25.70 -23.06
N ASP A 40 -15.29 -26.89 -22.53
CA ASP A 40 -16.14 -27.59 -21.56
C ASP A 40 -15.90 -27.14 -20.10
N ILE A 41 -14.98 -26.19 -19.89
CA ILE A 41 -14.59 -25.70 -18.56
C ILE A 41 -15.38 -24.42 -18.27
N PRO A 42 -16.40 -24.44 -17.40
CA PRO A 42 -17.07 -23.21 -17.00
C PRO A 42 -16.15 -22.39 -16.10
N ILE A 43 -16.04 -21.11 -16.42
CA ILE A 43 -15.28 -20.13 -15.67
C ILE A 43 -16.23 -19.31 -14.80
N VAL A 44 -17.31 -18.79 -15.39
CA VAL A 44 -18.40 -18.10 -14.68
C VAL A 44 -19.71 -18.85 -14.91
N GLU A 45 -20.40 -19.17 -13.83
CA GLU A 45 -21.72 -19.80 -13.83
C GLU A 45 -22.70 -18.89 -13.09
N PRO A 46 -23.86 -18.55 -13.68
CA PRO A 46 -24.85 -17.73 -12.97
C PRO A 46 -25.42 -18.42 -11.73
N ARG A 47 -25.68 -19.74 -11.80
CA ARG A 47 -26.35 -20.57 -10.77
C ARG A 47 -27.51 -19.87 -10.04
N ASN A 48 -28.30 -19.07 -10.77
CA ASN A 48 -29.41 -18.27 -10.26
C ASN A 48 -29.03 -17.21 -9.20
N MET A 49 -27.76 -16.82 -9.13
CA MET A 49 -27.32 -15.70 -8.29
C MET A 49 -27.67 -14.38 -8.98
N ALA A 50 -28.27 -13.46 -8.24
CA ALA A 50 -28.56 -12.13 -8.75
C ALA A 50 -27.26 -11.32 -8.90
N LEU A 51 -27.20 -10.44 -9.91
CA LEU A 51 -26.08 -9.52 -10.12
C LEU A 51 -26.09 -8.33 -9.15
N TYR A 52 -27.14 -8.18 -8.35
CA TYR A 52 -27.32 -7.09 -7.39
C TYR A 52 -27.95 -7.59 -6.08
N ASP A 53 -27.36 -7.19 -4.96
CA ASP A 53 -27.89 -7.40 -3.61
C ASP A 53 -28.08 -6.05 -2.91
N THR A 54 -29.25 -5.83 -2.31
CA THR A 54 -29.56 -4.63 -1.53
C THR A 54 -28.82 -4.54 -0.20
N LEU A 55 -28.12 -5.61 0.24
CA LEU A 55 -27.47 -5.73 1.54
C LEU A 55 -28.45 -5.64 2.73
N GLY A 56 -29.74 -5.90 2.47
CA GLY A 56 -30.81 -5.72 3.45
C GLY A 56 -31.10 -4.26 3.80
N LEU A 57 -30.59 -3.31 3.01
CA LEU A 57 -30.81 -1.88 3.23
C LEU A 57 -32.23 -1.48 2.82
N PRO A 58 -33.01 -0.86 3.72
CA PRO A 58 -34.33 -0.37 3.36
C PRO A 58 -34.20 0.75 2.33
N ASN A 59 -34.99 0.68 1.26
CA ASN A 59 -35.02 1.66 0.17
C ASN A 59 -33.73 1.75 -0.68
N ALA A 60 -32.91 0.70 -0.70
CA ALA A 60 -31.81 0.61 -1.66
C ALA A 60 -32.33 0.69 -3.11
N ILE A 61 -31.64 1.44 -3.95
CA ILE A 61 -32.02 1.60 -5.36
C ILE A 61 -31.66 0.32 -6.11
N VAL A 62 -32.59 -0.24 -6.88
CA VAL A 62 -32.31 -1.38 -7.76
C VAL A 62 -31.84 -0.83 -9.12
N PRO A 63 -30.70 -1.29 -9.67
CA PRO A 63 -30.20 -0.81 -10.94
C PRO A 63 -30.97 -1.41 -12.11
N THR A 64 -30.93 -0.74 -13.26
CA THR A 64 -31.08 -1.40 -14.55
C THR A 64 -29.71 -1.96 -14.96
N ILE A 65 -29.68 -3.21 -15.41
CA ILE A 65 -28.43 -3.92 -15.74
C ILE A 65 -28.37 -4.13 -17.25
N SER A 66 -27.22 -3.85 -17.85
CA SER A 66 -26.90 -4.20 -19.24
C SER A 66 -25.57 -4.93 -19.31
N ILE A 67 -25.48 -5.93 -20.18
CA ILE A 67 -24.28 -6.77 -20.35
C ILE A 67 -23.77 -6.59 -21.79
N GLU A 68 -22.48 -6.33 -21.93
CA GLU A 68 -21.78 -6.23 -23.21
C GLU A 68 -20.72 -7.33 -23.29
N HIS A 69 -20.77 -8.17 -24.33
CA HIS A 69 -19.79 -9.22 -24.56
C HIS A 69 -18.66 -8.73 -25.47
N HIS A 70 -17.41 -8.98 -25.05
CA HIS A 70 -16.22 -8.67 -25.84
C HIS A 70 -15.49 -9.93 -26.34
N GLY A 71 -16.00 -11.11 -26.00
CA GLY A 71 -15.50 -12.41 -26.44
C GLY A 71 -15.99 -13.53 -25.53
N ASP A 72 -15.51 -14.76 -25.78
CA ASP A 72 -15.94 -15.95 -25.03
C ASP A 72 -15.51 -15.91 -23.56
N LEU A 73 -14.42 -15.20 -23.26
CA LEU A 73 -13.83 -15.07 -21.92
C LEU A 73 -13.86 -13.62 -21.39
N SER A 74 -14.80 -12.81 -21.90
CA SER A 74 -14.82 -11.38 -21.60
C SER A 74 -16.21 -10.76 -21.74
N TYR A 75 -16.66 -10.06 -20.70
CA TYR A 75 -17.85 -9.22 -20.75
C TYR A 75 -17.76 -8.06 -19.74
N ASP A 76 -18.57 -7.04 -19.97
CA ASP A 76 -18.79 -5.93 -19.05
C ASP A 76 -20.24 -5.93 -18.55
N ILE A 77 -20.43 -5.70 -17.25
CA ILE A 77 -21.75 -5.52 -16.64
C ILE A 77 -21.87 -4.07 -16.22
N THR A 78 -22.84 -3.37 -16.79
CA THR A 78 -23.12 -1.97 -16.45
C THR A 78 -24.40 -1.89 -15.60
N TYR A 79 -24.26 -1.25 -14.43
CA TYR A 79 -25.34 -0.98 -13.49
C TYR A 79 -25.68 0.51 -13.56
N THR A 80 -26.90 0.83 -13.97
CA THR A 80 -27.40 2.20 -13.97
C THR A 80 -28.42 2.38 -12.86
N PHE A 81 -28.07 3.22 -11.88
CA PHE A 81 -28.93 3.56 -10.75
C PHE A 81 -29.59 4.90 -11.01
N LYS A 82 -30.89 5.01 -10.73
CA LYS A 82 -31.63 6.28 -10.76
C LYS A 82 -32.48 6.40 -9.51
N ASN A 83 -32.22 7.41 -8.70
CA ASN A 83 -33.06 7.69 -7.54
C ASN A 83 -34.31 8.47 -7.97
N THR A 84 -35.43 7.77 -8.12
CA THR A 84 -36.73 8.38 -8.43
C THR A 84 -37.51 8.80 -7.19
N SER A 85 -36.98 8.56 -5.99
CA SER A 85 -37.60 8.95 -4.74
C SER A 85 -37.31 10.42 -4.38
N THR A 86 -37.91 10.89 -3.29
CA THR A 86 -37.70 12.24 -2.75
C THR A 86 -36.65 12.32 -1.64
N LYS A 87 -35.99 11.19 -1.31
CA LYS A 87 -34.96 11.12 -0.26
C LYS A 87 -33.68 10.55 -0.84
N ALA A 88 -32.54 10.81 -0.19
CA ALA A 88 -31.32 10.08 -0.50
C ALA A 88 -31.54 8.58 -0.25
N SER A 89 -31.02 7.75 -1.15
CA SER A 89 -31.15 6.30 -1.08
C SER A 89 -29.80 5.63 -1.33
N PRO A 90 -29.47 4.57 -0.58
CA PRO A 90 -28.20 3.88 -0.72
C PRO A 90 -28.18 2.98 -1.96
N ILE A 91 -26.97 2.63 -2.40
CA ILE A 91 -26.72 1.52 -3.33
C ILE A 91 -26.15 0.34 -2.54
N GLY A 92 -26.58 -0.87 -2.87
CA GLY A 92 -26.10 -2.11 -2.24
C GLY A 92 -24.79 -2.63 -2.85
N ARG A 93 -24.77 -3.94 -3.10
CA ARG A 93 -23.65 -4.73 -3.61
C ARG A 93 -23.82 -5.07 -5.08
N LEU A 94 -22.72 -4.97 -5.82
CA LEU A 94 -22.61 -5.43 -7.19
C LEU A 94 -21.95 -6.81 -7.22
N GLU A 95 -22.58 -7.78 -7.88
CA GLU A 95 -22.12 -9.17 -8.00
C GLU A 95 -21.94 -9.53 -9.48
N MET A 96 -21.05 -10.47 -9.81
CA MET A 96 -20.70 -10.79 -11.21
C MET A 96 -20.85 -12.29 -11.54
N GLY A 97 -21.63 -13.03 -10.76
CA GLY A 97 -21.77 -14.47 -10.92
C GLY A 97 -20.76 -15.28 -10.11
N ILE A 98 -20.81 -16.60 -10.26
CA ILE A 98 -20.01 -17.55 -9.48
C ILE A 98 -18.87 -18.07 -10.35
N PHE A 99 -17.65 -17.98 -9.84
CA PHE A 99 -16.47 -18.52 -10.51
C PHE A 99 -16.30 -20.00 -10.16
N GLY A 100 -16.35 -20.87 -11.17
CA GLY A 100 -16.22 -22.33 -11.06
C GLY A 100 -14.77 -22.82 -11.12
N MET A 101 -13.85 -22.19 -10.38
CA MET A 101 -12.40 -22.38 -10.54
C MET A 101 -11.77 -23.50 -9.68
N GLY A 102 -12.60 -24.36 -9.07
CA GLY A 102 -12.16 -25.50 -8.26
C GLY A 102 -11.84 -25.16 -6.80
N GLN A 103 -11.30 -26.12 -6.05
CA GLN A 103 -11.12 -26.00 -4.59
C GLN A 103 -10.00 -25.05 -4.15
N ARG A 104 -8.96 -24.84 -4.98
CA ARG A 104 -7.76 -24.09 -4.61
C ARG A 104 -7.51 -22.94 -5.57
N LEU A 105 -7.35 -21.74 -5.02
CA LEU A 105 -7.01 -20.54 -5.77
C LEU A 105 -5.73 -19.91 -5.23
N ARG A 106 -5.10 -19.11 -6.07
CA ARG A 106 -4.15 -18.07 -5.70
C ARG A 106 -4.79 -16.73 -5.95
N VAL A 107 -4.78 -15.87 -4.95
CA VAL A 107 -5.41 -14.54 -5.00
C VAL A 107 -4.36 -13.50 -4.72
N LEU A 108 -4.37 -12.42 -5.50
CA LEU A 108 -3.46 -11.31 -5.32
C LEU A 108 -3.94 -10.42 -4.16
N ASP A 109 -3.06 -10.16 -3.19
CA ASP A 109 -3.34 -9.23 -2.08
C ASP A 109 -3.13 -7.79 -2.52
N HIS A 110 -4.21 -7.12 -2.94
CA HIS A 110 -4.18 -5.75 -3.45
C HIS A 110 -4.02 -4.66 -2.38
N ALA A 111 -3.89 -5.00 -1.10
CA ALA A 111 -3.91 -4.01 -0.03
C ALA A 111 -2.53 -3.47 0.36
N SER A 112 -1.47 -4.28 0.36
CA SER A 112 -0.16 -3.79 0.84
C SER A 112 1.08 -4.44 0.25
N SER A 113 1.15 -5.77 0.19
CA SER A 113 2.37 -6.46 -0.28
C SER A 113 2.32 -6.87 -1.75
N LEU A 114 1.13 -6.84 -2.38
CA LEU A 114 0.87 -7.47 -3.67
C LEU A 114 1.34 -8.94 -3.72
N ALA A 115 1.36 -9.59 -2.56
CA ALA A 115 1.75 -10.98 -2.48
C ALA A 115 0.60 -11.89 -2.94
N TRP A 116 0.96 -12.99 -3.59
CA TRP A 116 0.01 -14.05 -3.87
C TRP A 116 -0.28 -14.86 -2.60
N ARG A 117 -1.56 -15.05 -2.31
CA ARG A 117 -2.04 -15.90 -1.21
C ARG A 117 -2.69 -17.15 -1.79
N ASP A 118 -2.20 -18.31 -1.37
CA ASP A 118 -2.87 -19.58 -1.61
C ASP A 118 -4.07 -19.72 -0.67
N ILE A 119 -5.24 -20.02 -1.22
CA ILE A 119 -6.47 -20.22 -0.46
C ILE A 119 -7.15 -21.53 -0.88
N SER A 120 -7.87 -22.14 0.05
CA SER A 120 -8.70 -23.33 -0.17
C SER A 120 -10.15 -23.03 0.20
N HIS A 121 -11.09 -23.53 -0.59
CA HIS A 121 -12.53 -23.31 -0.36
C HIS A 121 -12.96 -23.73 1.05
N ASP A 122 -12.39 -24.80 1.59
CA ASP A 122 -12.79 -25.34 2.90
C ASP A 122 -12.31 -24.49 4.09
N SER A 123 -11.13 -23.88 3.98
CA SER A 123 -10.52 -23.09 5.06
C SER A 123 -10.69 -21.59 4.91
N PHE A 124 -11.10 -21.12 3.73
CA PHE A 124 -11.17 -19.68 3.43
C PHE A 124 -12.36 -19.00 4.12
N SER A 125 -12.08 -17.88 4.80
CA SER A 125 -13.07 -17.08 5.54
C SER A 125 -13.58 -15.84 4.78
N GLY A 126 -13.03 -15.53 3.61
CA GLY A 126 -13.32 -14.29 2.89
C GLY A 126 -12.23 -13.22 3.10
N PHE A 127 -12.10 -12.32 2.14
CA PHE A 127 -11.33 -11.08 2.27
C PHE A 127 -12.17 -9.89 1.79
N SER A 128 -11.91 -8.73 2.39
CA SER A 128 -12.48 -7.46 1.95
C SER A 128 -11.45 -6.36 2.06
N TRP A 129 -11.34 -5.54 1.03
CA TRP A 129 -10.50 -4.36 1.01
C TRP A 129 -11.28 -3.18 0.46
N CYS A 130 -11.31 -2.06 1.19
CA CYS A 130 -12.02 -0.86 0.77
C CYS A 130 -11.14 -0.01 -0.13
N TYR A 131 -11.56 0.27 -1.35
CA TYR A 131 -10.96 1.27 -2.23
C TYR A 131 -11.69 2.61 -2.06
N PRO A 132 -11.00 3.77 -1.98
CA PRO A 132 -9.55 3.98 -2.14
C PRO A 132 -8.76 3.97 -0.82
N GLY A 133 -9.26 3.32 0.23
CA GLY A 133 -8.64 3.35 1.56
C GLY A 133 -7.54 2.32 1.81
N HIS A 134 -7.91 1.04 1.75
CA HIS A 134 -7.03 -0.10 2.00
C HIS A 134 -6.56 -0.78 0.71
N ALA A 135 -7.42 -0.85 -0.31
CA ALA A 135 -7.06 -1.45 -1.59
C ALA A 135 -6.28 -0.45 -2.45
N TYR A 136 -5.20 -0.90 -3.10
CA TYR A 136 -4.43 -0.08 -4.03
C TYR A 136 -5.27 0.32 -5.26
N SER A 137 -6.10 -0.58 -5.76
CA SER A 137 -7.05 -0.35 -6.86
C SER A 137 -8.34 -1.18 -6.65
N PRO A 138 -9.48 -0.84 -7.27
CA PRO A 138 -10.74 -1.56 -7.12
C PRO A 138 -10.81 -2.78 -8.05
N VAL A 139 -9.78 -3.63 -7.99
CA VAL A 139 -9.67 -4.85 -8.79
C VAL A 139 -9.50 -6.09 -7.91
N MET A 140 -9.86 -7.25 -8.45
CA MET A 140 -9.61 -8.56 -7.85
C MET A 140 -9.04 -9.48 -8.91
N VAL A 141 -8.01 -10.25 -8.53
CA VAL A 141 -7.37 -11.22 -9.42
C VAL A 141 -7.25 -12.55 -8.70
N ALA A 142 -7.81 -13.58 -9.30
CA ALA A 142 -7.78 -14.94 -8.79
C ALA A 142 -7.37 -15.91 -9.90
N MET A 143 -6.54 -16.89 -9.58
CA MET A 143 -6.09 -17.89 -10.55
C MET A 143 -6.02 -19.28 -9.95
N ASN A 144 -6.20 -20.29 -10.79
CA ASN A 144 -5.89 -21.68 -10.49
C ASN A 144 -4.73 -22.16 -11.38
N GLN A 145 -4.58 -23.47 -11.58
CA GLN A 145 -3.52 -24.02 -12.42
C GLN A 145 -3.69 -23.71 -13.91
N THR A 146 -4.93 -23.49 -14.38
CA THR A 146 -5.26 -23.43 -15.82
C THR A 146 -5.76 -22.07 -16.28
N HIS A 147 -6.34 -21.26 -15.38
CA HIS A 147 -6.97 -19.99 -15.71
C HIS A 147 -6.60 -18.90 -14.71
N VAL A 148 -6.67 -17.66 -15.17
CA VAL A 148 -6.70 -16.47 -14.34
C VAL A 148 -7.92 -15.65 -14.70
N VAL A 149 -8.54 -15.07 -13.68
CA VAL A 149 -9.72 -14.22 -13.76
C VAL A 149 -9.41 -12.90 -13.10
N GLY A 150 -9.69 -11.82 -13.81
CA GLY A 150 -9.62 -10.44 -13.34
C GLY A 150 -11.00 -9.83 -13.34
N VAL A 151 -11.30 -9.11 -12.27
CA VAL A 151 -12.53 -8.34 -12.12
C VAL A 151 -12.15 -6.93 -11.73
N SER A 152 -12.68 -5.94 -12.45
CA SER A 152 -12.40 -4.53 -12.21
C SER A 152 -13.69 -3.73 -12.06
N LEU A 153 -13.80 -2.90 -11.04
CA LEU A 153 -14.87 -1.91 -10.93
C LEU A 153 -14.41 -0.57 -11.53
N LEU A 154 -15.09 -0.13 -12.58
CA LEU A 154 -14.87 1.13 -13.27
C LEU A 154 -15.92 2.14 -12.79
N TYR A 155 -15.48 3.15 -12.05
CA TYR A 155 -16.34 4.25 -11.62
C TYR A 155 -15.51 5.50 -11.28
N PRO A 156 -16.07 6.71 -11.48
CA PRO A 156 -15.32 7.95 -11.28
C PRO A 156 -15.30 8.31 -9.79
N VAL A 157 -14.41 7.65 -9.04
CA VAL A 157 -14.29 7.80 -7.57
C VAL A 157 -14.14 9.27 -7.12
N MET A 158 -13.46 10.10 -7.91
CA MET A 158 -13.27 11.53 -7.63
C MET A 158 -14.57 12.34 -7.72
N ASP A 159 -15.49 11.93 -8.61
CA ASP A 159 -16.79 12.58 -8.79
C ASP A 159 -17.83 11.98 -7.83
N TYR A 160 -17.77 10.67 -7.60
CA TYR A 160 -18.79 9.95 -6.84
C TYR A 160 -18.56 10.02 -5.34
N ARG A 161 -17.30 10.20 -4.89
CA ARG A 161 -16.89 10.45 -3.51
C ARG A 161 -17.45 9.45 -2.49
N HIS A 162 -17.30 8.17 -2.79
CA HIS A 162 -17.65 7.08 -1.90
C HIS A 162 -16.67 5.92 -2.10
N ASP A 163 -16.68 4.97 -1.17
CA ASP A 163 -15.80 3.82 -1.21
C ASP A 163 -16.45 2.65 -1.95
N ALA A 164 -15.63 1.66 -2.29
CA ALA A 164 -16.09 0.36 -2.74
C ALA A 164 -15.27 -0.73 -2.01
N ALA A 165 -15.94 -1.60 -1.26
CA ALA A 165 -15.28 -2.75 -0.67
C ALA A 165 -15.19 -3.89 -1.70
N VAL A 166 -13.99 -4.17 -2.18
CA VAL A 166 -13.68 -5.31 -3.05
C VAL A 166 -13.67 -6.56 -2.19
N GLN A 167 -14.49 -7.55 -2.51
CA GLN A 167 -14.65 -8.75 -1.71
C GLN A 167 -14.43 -10.01 -2.52
N LEU A 168 -13.88 -11.04 -1.86
CA LEU A 168 -13.85 -12.40 -2.33
C LEU A 168 -14.44 -13.31 -1.25
N HIS A 169 -15.41 -14.13 -1.65
CA HIS A 169 -16.10 -15.08 -0.78
C HIS A 169 -16.10 -16.48 -1.37
N ARG A 170 -16.12 -17.48 -0.49
CA ARG A 170 -16.61 -18.81 -0.85
C ARG A 170 -18.13 -18.80 -0.79
N VAL A 171 -18.81 -19.43 -1.75
CA VAL A 171 -20.27 -19.55 -1.71
C VAL A 171 -20.70 -20.97 -1.34
N GLY A 172 -21.77 -21.05 -0.53
CA GLY A 172 -22.31 -22.30 0.00
C GLY A 172 -23.67 -22.67 -0.63
N GLY A 173 -24.34 -23.66 -0.05
CA GLY A 173 -25.71 -24.03 -0.42
C GLY A 173 -25.86 -24.38 -1.91
N VAL A 174 -26.91 -23.85 -2.54
CA VAL A 174 -27.21 -24.06 -3.96
C VAL A 174 -26.15 -23.47 -4.91
N PHE A 175 -25.33 -22.54 -4.42
CA PHE A 175 -24.30 -21.85 -5.18
C PHE A 175 -22.94 -22.55 -5.12
N ARG A 176 -22.76 -23.50 -4.18
CA ARG A 176 -21.50 -24.22 -3.97
C ARG A 176 -21.03 -24.96 -5.24
N GLY A 177 -21.94 -25.62 -5.94
CA GLY A 177 -21.61 -26.51 -7.06
C GLY A 177 -20.83 -27.77 -6.63
N PRO A 178 -20.42 -28.60 -7.60
CA PRO A 178 -19.62 -29.80 -7.33
C PRO A 178 -18.15 -29.45 -7.01
N ASP A 179 -17.38 -30.40 -6.48
CA ASP A 179 -16.03 -30.15 -5.95
C ASP A 179 -15.05 -29.63 -7.02
N GLU A 180 -15.18 -30.09 -8.26
CA GLU A 180 -14.41 -29.62 -9.41
C GLU A 180 -14.72 -28.18 -9.82
N ARG A 181 -15.86 -27.63 -9.38
CA ARG A 181 -16.38 -26.31 -9.73
C ARG A 181 -16.90 -25.59 -8.48
N LEU A 182 -16.18 -25.70 -7.37
CA LEU A 182 -16.58 -25.01 -6.15
C LEU A 182 -16.72 -23.51 -6.41
N GLY A 183 -17.83 -22.96 -5.95
CA GLY A 183 -18.22 -21.60 -6.24
C GLY A 183 -17.42 -20.59 -5.42
N TRP A 184 -16.81 -19.66 -6.12
CA TRP A 184 -16.23 -18.43 -5.58
C TRP A 184 -17.03 -17.24 -6.05
N MET A 185 -17.11 -16.19 -5.25
CA MET A 185 -17.81 -14.96 -5.61
C MET A 185 -16.90 -13.78 -5.35
N ILE A 186 -16.73 -12.96 -6.37
CA ILE A 186 -16.18 -11.61 -6.22
C ILE A 186 -17.38 -10.67 -6.16
N SER A 187 -17.30 -9.63 -5.34
CA SER A 187 -18.35 -8.61 -5.22
C SER A 187 -17.78 -7.26 -4.85
N PHE A 188 -18.52 -6.18 -5.13
CA PHE A 188 -18.19 -4.83 -4.70
C PHE A 188 -19.33 -4.28 -3.83
N ASP A 189 -19.05 -4.06 -2.55
CA ASP A 189 -20.02 -3.41 -1.65
C ASP A 189 -19.84 -1.91 -1.76
N LEU A 190 -20.88 -1.22 -2.21
CA LEU A 190 -20.88 0.23 -2.29
C LEU A 190 -21.45 0.87 -1.03
N ASN A 191 -21.95 0.09 -0.08
CA ASN A 191 -22.45 0.56 1.20
C ASN A 191 -22.32 -0.54 2.26
N ASN A 192 -22.49 -0.17 3.53
CA ASN A 192 -22.43 -1.13 4.61
C ASN A 192 -23.71 -1.96 4.68
N THR A 193 -23.55 -3.23 5.02
CA THR A 193 -24.67 -4.05 5.48
C THR A 193 -25.21 -3.51 6.82
N THR A 194 -26.36 -4.00 7.28
CA THR A 194 -26.94 -3.58 8.57
C THR A 194 -26.05 -3.82 9.79
N ASN A 195 -25.14 -4.80 9.72
CA ASN A 195 -24.14 -5.12 10.74
C ASN A 195 -22.80 -5.40 10.06
N PRO A 196 -22.05 -4.36 9.65
CA PRO A 196 -20.76 -4.57 8.98
C PRO A 196 -19.72 -5.04 10.01
N ASN A 197 -18.88 -5.99 9.63
CA ASN A 197 -17.66 -6.27 10.38
C ASN A 197 -16.76 -5.04 10.27
N ALA A 198 -16.10 -4.63 11.37
CA ALA A 198 -15.22 -3.47 11.37
C ALA A 198 -14.19 -3.43 10.22
N PRO A 199 -13.47 -4.52 9.87
CA PRO A 199 -12.50 -4.49 8.77
C PRO A 199 -13.13 -4.41 7.36
N GLU A 200 -14.42 -4.73 7.23
CA GLU A 200 -15.16 -4.73 5.95
C GLU A 200 -15.94 -3.41 5.74
N ARG A 201 -15.79 -2.46 6.67
CA ARG A 201 -16.65 -1.28 6.72
C ARG A 201 -16.26 -0.28 5.62
N VAL A 202 -17.24 0.02 4.76
CA VAL A 202 -17.23 1.15 3.84
C VAL A 202 -17.36 2.42 4.68
N HIS A 203 -16.36 3.32 4.66
CA HIS A 203 -16.39 4.55 5.47
C HIS A 203 -17.34 5.57 4.86
N PHE A 204 -17.30 5.71 3.54
CA PHE A 204 -18.15 6.61 2.77
C PHE A 204 -19.05 5.79 1.86
N GLY A 205 -20.31 5.59 2.25
CA GLY A 205 -21.27 4.80 1.48
C GLY A 205 -21.78 5.52 0.23
N ALA A 206 -22.03 4.77 -0.83
CA ALA A 206 -22.71 5.26 -2.02
C ALA A 206 -24.17 5.55 -1.70
N GLU A 207 -24.51 6.83 -1.80
CA GLU A 207 -25.89 7.34 -1.73
C GLU A 207 -26.18 8.21 -2.94
N LEU A 208 -27.37 8.07 -3.52
CA LEU A 208 -27.84 8.93 -4.59
C LEU A 208 -28.85 9.92 -4.03
N GLN A 209 -28.66 11.19 -4.36
CA GLN A 209 -29.64 12.24 -4.07
C GLN A 209 -30.89 12.10 -4.95
N PRO A 210 -32.05 12.68 -4.56
CA PRO A 210 -33.25 12.68 -5.39
C PRO A 210 -32.99 13.16 -6.82
N GLY A 211 -33.42 12.38 -7.81
CA GLY A 211 -33.23 12.67 -9.24
C GLY A 211 -31.84 12.37 -9.80
N GLN A 212 -30.86 12.00 -8.96
CA GLN A 212 -29.52 11.66 -9.41
C GLN A 212 -29.49 10.30 -10.12
N THR A 213 -28.61 10.21 -11.12
CA THR A 213 -28.24 8.96 -11.79
C THR A 213 -26.74 8.73 -11.66
N ARG A 214 -26.36 7.48 -11.41
CA ARG A 214 -24.96 7.03 -11.39
C ARG A 214 -24.84 5.72 -12.15
N GLN A 215 -23.68 5.50 -12.76
CA GLN A 215 -23.35 4.31 -13.52
C GLN A 215 -22.07 3.68 -12.98
N TYR A 216 -22.07 2.35 -12.89
CA TYR A 216 -20.92 1.56 -12.49
C TYR A 216 -20.74 0.46 -13.53
N THR A 217 -19.51 0.19 -13.95
CA THR A 217 -19.22 -0.91 -14.88
C THR A 217 -18.26 -1.89 -14.22
N ILE A 218 -18.62 -3.17 -14.21
CA ILE A 218 -17.74 -4.25 -13.82
C ILE A 218 -17.21 -4.92 -15.08
N ALA A 219 -15.90 -4.86 -15.29
CA ALA A 219 -15.24 -5.59 -16.35
C ALA A 219 -14.77 -6.95 -15.83
N VAL A 220 -15.24 -8.03 -16.44
CA VAL A 220 -14.83 -9.41 -16.13
C VAL A 220 -14.02 -9.95 -17.30
N ARG A 221 -12.79 -10.38 -17.02
CA ARG A 221 -11.88 -10.96 -18.00
C ARG A 221 -11.32 -12.27 -17.47
N ALA A 222 -11.25 -13.27 -18.32
CA ALA A 222 -10.55 -14.51 -18.03
C ALA A 222 -9.58 -14.84 -19.17
N MET A 223 -8.51 -15.55 -18.83
CA MET A 223 -7.61 -16.11 -19.83
C MET A 223 -7.09 -17.46 -19.37
N ARG A 224 -6.75 -18.31 -20.34
CA ARG A 224 -6.00 -19.53 -20.08
C ARG A 224 -4.56 -19.17 -19.73
N ARG A 225 -4.03 -19.81 -18.68
CA ARG A 225 -2.63 -19.69 -18.31
C ARG A 225 -1.77 -20.49 -19.28
N PRO A 226 -0.72 -19.91 -19.89
CA PRO A 226 0.26 -20.68 -20.62
C PRO A 226 0.93 -21.70 -19.70
N ALA A 227 1.30 -22.85 -20.28
CA ALA A 227 1.93 -23.93 -19.52
C ALA A 227 3.25 -23.45 -18.90
N ALA A 228 3.25 -23.31 -17.57
CA ALA A 228 4.41 -23.04 -16.73
C ALA A 228 5.33 -21.89 -17.21
N SER A 229 4.86 -20.64 -17.10
CA SER A 229 5.79 -19.53 -16.87
C SER A 229 6.40 -19.70 -15.48
N GLY A 230 7.50 -20.46 -15.39
CA GLY A 230 8.15 -20.83 -14.12
C GLY A 230 8.91 -19.69 -13.42
N SER A 231 8.72 -18.44 -13.83
CA SER A 231 9.46 -17.28 -13.30
C SER A 231 8.56 -16.39 -12.45
N VAL A 232 8.86 -16.31 -11.15
CA VAL A 232 8.19 -15.39 -10.21
C VAL A 232 8.43 -13.92 -10.58
N THR A 233 9.52 -13.65 -11.30
CA THR A 233 9.89 -12.35 -11.87
C THR A 233 9.61 -12.26 -13.38
N GLY A 234 8.90 -13.24 -13.95
CA GLY A 234 8.55 -13.25 -15.37
C GLY A 234 7.46 -12.23 -15.72
N LEU A 235 7.07 -12.22 -16.99
CA LEU A 235 5.90 -11.44 -17.43
C LEU A 235 4.67 -11.81 -16.59
N GLN A 236 3.99 -10.78 -16.11
CA GLN A 236 2.84 -10.91 -15.25
C GLN A 236 1.58 -11.00 -16.13
N GLU A 237 1.33 -12.18 -16.70
CA GLU A 237 0.20 -12.47 -17.62
C GLU A 237 -1.15 -12.07 -17.03
N TRP A 238 -1.30 -12.16 -15.70
CA TRP A 238 -2.51 -11.74 -15.00
C TRP A 238 -2.82 -10.24 -15.13
N LEU A 239 -1.86 -9.41 -15.54
CA LEU A 239 -2.12 -8.00 -15.81
C LEU A 239 -3.06 -7.81 -17.01
N GLU A 240 -3.09 -8.75 -17.96
CA GLU A 240 -3.99 -8.70 -19.13
C GLU A 240 -5.47 -8.72 -18.71
N VAL A 241 -5.83 -9.50 -17.68
CA VAL A 241 -7.22 -9.58 -17.21
C VAL A 241 -7.69 -8.34 -16.43
N ILE A 242 -6.79 -7.40 -16.15
CA ILE A 242 -7.14 -6.09 -15.55
C ILE A 242 -6.84 -4.90 -16.47
N GLU A 243 -6.52 -5.15 -17.75
CA GLU A 243 -6.35 -4.11 -18.77
C GLU A 243 -7.54 -3.13 -18.85
N PRO A 244 -8.82 -3.55 -18.72
CA PRO A 244 -9.94 -2.60 -18.70
C PRO A 244 -9.82 -1.52 -17.62
N TYR A 245 -9.31 -1.88 -16.43
CA TYR A 245 -9.09 -0.91 -15.37
C TYR A 245 -7.95 0.03 -15.70
N ARG A 246 -6.84 -0.48 -16.24
CA ARG A 246 -5.73 0.37 -16.67
C ARG A 246 -6.18 1.39 -17.70
N ALA A 247 -6.89 0.96 -18.75
CA ALA A 247 -7.40 1.86 -19.78
C ALA A 247 -8.36 2.93 -19.19
N TYR A 248 -9.24 2.50 -18.26
CA TYR A 248 -10.10 3.42 -17.53
C TYR A 248 -9.30 4.43 -16.70
N PHE A 249 -8.34 3.97 -15.91
CA PHE A 249 -7.51 4.78 -15.04
C PHE A 249 -6.65 5.77 -15.83
N GLU A 250 -5.99 5.34 -16.92
CA GLU A 250 -5.21 6.22 -17.79
C GLU A 250 -6.07 7.34 -18.40
N THR A 251 -7.34 7.03 -18.74
CA THR A 251 -8.28 8.01 -19.31
C THR A 251 -8.76 9.04 -18.28
N HIS A 252 -9.00 8.63 -17.03
CA HIS A 252 -9.67 9.47 -16.02
C HIS A 252 -8.72 10.09 -14.99
N ALA A 253 -7.66 9.37 -14.63
CA ALA A 253 -6.65 9.83 -13.70
C ALA A 253 -5.41 10.32 -14.47
N GLY A 254 -4.87 9.53 -15.39
CA GLY A 254 -3.63 9.85 -16.11
C GLY A 254 -2.36 9.35 -15.41
N SER A 255 -1.20 9.85 -15.82
CA SER A 255 0.11 9.39 -15.32
C SER A 255 0.49 9.99 -13.96
N VAL A 256 1.67 9.59 -13.46
CA VAL A 256 2.31 10.28 -12.34
C VAL A 256 2.56 11.76 -12.66
N SER A 257 2.45 12.63 -11.65
CA SER A 257 2.61 14.09 -11.77
C SER A 257 3.74 14.66 -10.91
N TYR A 258 4.69 13.82 -10.50
CA TYR A 258 5.85 14.18 -9.70
C TYR A 258 7.13 13.60 -10.31
N ASP A 259 8.27 14.18 -9.96
CA ASP A 259 9.57 13.66 -10.33
C ASP A 259 9.99 12.51 -9.41
N ARG A 260 10.22 11.34 -10.01
CA ARG A 260 10.63 10.14 -9.30
C ARG A 260 12.03 10.28 -8.71
N ARG A 261 12.15 10.13 -7.41
CA ARG A 261 13.42 9.88 -6.71
C ARG A 261 13.73 8.40 -6.69
N THR A 262 15.01 8.09 -6.77
CA THR A 262 15.50 6.71 -6.83
C THR A 262 16.61 6.43 -5.83
N LYS A 263 17.21 7.46 -5.24
CA LYS A 263 18.33 7.34 -4.32
C LYS A 263 17.86 6.86 -2.94
N PRO A 264 18.67 6.08 -2.21
CA PRO A 264 18.29 5.60 -0.90
C PRO A 264 18.22 6.75 0.13
N VAL A 265 17.36 6.59 1.12
CA VAL A 265 17.14 7.56 2.19
C VAL A 265 17.59 6.96 3.52
N MET A 266 18.43 7.70 4.24
CA MET A 266 18.73 7.38 5.64
C MET A 266 17.61 7.91 6.53
N THR A 267 17.15 7.13 7.49
CA THR A 267 16.22 7.62 8.51
C THR A 267 16.95 7.96 9.81
N TRP A 268 16.47 8.98 10.50
CA TRP A 268 17.00 9.36 11.81
C TRP A 268 15.86 9.73 12.76
N GLY A 269 15.62 8.89 13.77
CA GLY A 269 14.68 9.21 14.86
C GLY A 269 15.30 10.16 15.87
N PHE A 270 14.69 11.32 16.10
CA PHE A 270 15.13 12.24 17.17
C PHE A 270 14.59 11.84 18.53
N ALA A 271 13.40 11.25 18.57
CA ALA A 271 12.73 10.85 19.78
C ALA A 271 12.16 9.44 19.68
N ASP A 272 11.96 8.86 20.85
CA ASP A 272 11.61 7.46 21.06
C ASP A 272 10.83 7.29 22.38
N GLU A 273 9.89 6.36 22.46
CA GLU A 273 9.01 6.25 23.63
C GLU A 273 9.77 5.81 24.88
N GLY A 274 10.78 4.95 24.72
CA GLY A 274 11.66 4.48 25.79
C GLY A 274 12.46 5.59 26.45
N ASN A 275 12.65 6.72 25.77
CA ASN A 275 13.37 7.88 26.29
C ASN A 275 12.48 8.88 27.06
N ILE A 276 11.16 8.69 27.04
CA ILE A 276 10.22 9.60 27.71
C ILE A 276 10.34 9.48 29.23
N SER A 277 10.61 10.61 29.89
CA SER A 277 10.69 10.68 31.36
C SER A 277 10.29 12.07 31.87
N ALA A 278 10.25 12.25 33.19
CA ALA A 278 9.92 13.54 33.82
C ALA A 278 10.87 14.69 33.37
N THR A 279 12.13 14.38 33.07
CA THR A 279 13.13 15.35 32.60
C THR A 279 13.37 15.29 31.09
N ASN A 280 12.68 14.40 30.37
CA ASN A 280 12.73 14.24 28.92
C ASN A 280 11.33 13.99 28.37
N ARG A 281 10.45 14.97 28.53
CA ARG A 281 9.03 14.80 28.16
C ARG A 281 8.82 14.61 26.66
N ARG A 282 9.77 15.05 25.82
CA ARG A 282 9.71 14.89 24.36
C ARG A 282 10.32 13.59 23.87
N GLY A 283 10.89 12.77 24.76
CA GLY A 283 11.48 11.48 24.41
C GLY A 283 12.75 11.58 23.56
N PHE A 284 13.45 12.72 23.54
CA PHE A 284 14.62 12.89 22.69
C PHE A 284 15.77 11.96 23.12
N GLY A 285 16.40 11.28 22.16
CA GLY A 285 17.55 10.42 22.40
C GLY A 285 18.84 11.19 22.68
N GLY A 286 19.78 10.57 23.42
CA GLY A 286 21.16 11.05 23.63
C GLY A 286 21.30 12.34 24.45
N ASN A 287 21.69 12.23 25.72
CA ASN A 287 21.71 13.36 26.66
C ASN A 287 22.56 14.58 26.23
N ASP A 288 23.59 14.37 25.43
CA ASP A 288 24.53 15.36 24.90
C ASP A 288 24.09 15.97 23.55
N ILE A 289 23.10 15.37 22.89
CA ILE A 289 22.57 15.82 21.59
C ILE A 289 21.08 16.18 21.63
N ARG A 290 20.46 16.11 22.81
CA ARG A 290 19.05 16.42 23.06
C ARG A 290 18.67 17.85 22.63
N PRO A 291 17.84 18.01 21.58
CA PRO A 291 17.54 19.34 21.03
C PRO A 291 16.86 20.28 22.03
N ASP A 292 16.06 19.77 22.97
CA ASP A 292 15.40 20.56 24.00
C ASP A 292 16.37 21.12 25.06
N ARG A 293 17.59 20.58 25.15
CA ARG A 293 18.63 21.04 26.09
C ARG A 293 19.71 21.86 25.41
N VAL A 294 20.22 21.37 24.27
CA VAL A 294 21.42 21.93 23.61
C VAL A 294 21.14 22.52 22.24
N GLY A 295 19.91 22.45 21.74
CA GLY A 295 19.54 22.86 20.38
C GLY A 295 19.87 21.82 19.32
N PHE A 296 19.58 22.13 18.06
CA PHE A 296 19.71 21.19 16.94
C PHE A 296 21.12 21.09 16.35
N ALA A 297 22.03 22.00 16.69
CA ALA A 297 23.37 22.02 16.10
C ALA A 297 24.16 20.70 16.30
N PRO A 298 24.23 20.10 17.51
CA PRO A 298 24.99 18.87 17.70
C PRO A 298 24.47 17.68 16.88
N ILE A 299 23.15 17.54 16.77
CA ILE A 299 22.54 16.44 16.01
C ILE A 299 22.64 16.66 14.49
N ALA A 300 22.47 17.90 14.02
CA ALA A 300 22.68 18.23 12.61
C ALA A 300 24.13 17.98 12.18
N ASP A 301 25.09 18.40 13.00
CA ASP A 301 26.52 18.17 12.79
C ASP A 301 26.88 16.66 12.81
N ARG A 302 26.21 15.86 13.64
CA ARG A 302 26.32 14.39 13.61
C ARG A 302 25.80 13.79 12.30
N ILE A 303 24.65 14.26 11.80
CA ILE A 303 24.09 13.82 10.51
C ILE A 303 25.01 14.22 9.36
N VAL A 304 25.49 15.46 9.33
CA VAL A 304 26.43 15.98 8.31
C VAL A 304 27.69 15.14 8.25
N ARG A 305 28.27 14.78 9.41
CA ARG A 305 29.47 13.93 9.49
C ARG A 305 29.21 12.48 9.13
N THR A 306 27.96 12.03 9.12
CA THR A 306 27.61 10.66 8.76
C THR A 306 27.70 10.49 7.25
N GLN A 307 28.88 10.06 6.80
CA GLN A 307 29.16 9.67 5.41
C GLN A 307 28.75 8.21 5.17
N ALA A 308 27.45 7.95 5.32
CA ALA A 308 26.91 6.60 5.19
C ALA A 308 26.50 6.23 3.75
N GLY A 309 26.86 7.05 2.75
CA GLY A 309 26.49 6.80 1.35
C GLY A 309 25.03 7.14 1.02
N TYR A 310 24.39 7.94 1.86
CA TYR A 310 23.04 8.47 1.63
C TYR A 310 23.12 9.96 1.31
N ASP A 311 22.53 10.35 0.19
CA ASP A 311 22.38 11.76 -0.20
C ASP A 311 21.19 12.40 0.50
N SER A 312 20.20 11.59 0.89
CA SER A 312 18.94 12.05 1.48
C SER A 312 18.82 11.52 2.90
N VAL A 313 18.40 12.38 3.84
CA VAL A 313 18.06 12.01 5.21
C VAL A 313 16.63 12.41 5.50
N MET A 314 15.86 11.53 6.10
CA MET A 314 14.52 11.84 6.61
C MET A 314 14.55 11.73 8.15
N VAL A 315 14.05 12.75 8.83
CA VAL A 315 14.10 12.88 10.29
C VAL A 315 12.72 12.58 10.87
N TRP A 316 12.65 11.59 11.77
CA TRP A 316 11.43 11.22 12.48
C TRP A 316 11.31 11.94 13.82
N ALA A 317 10.08 12.24 14.20
CA ALA A 317 9.72 12.97 15.42
C ALA A 317 10.54 14.27 15.63
N PRO A 318 10.58 15.20 14.66
CA PRO A 318 11.44 16.38 14.75
C PRO A 318 11.14 17.31 15.94
N SER A 319 9.92 17.27 16.49
CA SER A 319 9.54 17.99 17.73
C SER A 319 9.42 17.10 18.97
N GLY A 320 9.75 15.81 18.85
CA GLY A 320 9.58 14.81 19.89
C GLY A 320 8.26 14.04 19.82
N LEU A 321 7.98 13.28 20.87
CA LEU A 321 6.76 12.49 21.06
C LEU A 321 5.88 13.06 22.19
N TYR A 322 4.64 12.61 22.25
CA TYR A 322 3.73 12.93 23.35
C TYR A 322 4.07 12.12 24.61
N ALA A 323 4.13 12.79 25.76
CA ALA A 323 4.50 12.16 27.02
C ALA A 323 3.29 11.51 27.70
N GLU A 324 2.15 12.22 27.67
CA GLU A 324 0.91 11.84 28.33
C GLU A 324 0.03 10.99 27.41
N HIS A 325 -0.12 11.40 26.15
CA HIS A 325 -1.00 10.75 25.16
C HIS A 325 -0.22 9.91 24.16
N ARG A 326 0.51 8.90 24.66
CA ARG A 326 1.38 8.04 23.83
C ARG A 326 0.63 7.23 22.78
N GLU A 327 -0.65 6.94 23.01
CA GLU A 327 -1.54 6.31 22.03
C GLU A 327 -1.70 7.15 20.75
N LEU A 328 -1.40 8.45 20.83
CA LEU A 328 -1.38 9.34 19.69
C LEU A 328 -0.05 9.28 18.90
N ASN A 329 0.94 8.50 19.33
CA ASN A 329 2.22 8.28 18.63
C ASN A 329 2.90 9.60 18.17
N TYR A 330 3.13 9.79 16.87
CA TYR A 330 3.79 10.97 16.32
C TYR A 330 2.85 12.20 16.31
N PRO A 331 3.32 13.38 16.78
CA PRO A 331 2.51 14.59 16.87
C PRO A 331 2.12 15.22 15.53
N SER A 332 0.88 15.70 15.43
CA SER A 332 0.41 16.56 14.31
C SER A 332 1.07 17.95 14.28
N ARG A 333 1.70 18.35 15.40
CA ARG A 333 2.48 19.59 15.54
C ARG A 333 3.99 19.38 15.29
N PHE A 334 4.35 18.73 14.18
CA PHE A 334 5.72 18.23 13.91
C PHE A 334 6.83 19.30 13.88
N THR A 335 6.59 20.53 13.41
CA THR A 335 7.55 21.65 13.51
C THR A 335 7.04 22.79 14.39
N ALA A 336 5.72 22.94 14.54
CA ALA A 336 5.16 23.94 15.46
C ALA A 336 5.62 23.71 16.91
N GLY A 337 5.91 22.46 17.28
CA GLY A 337 6.49 22.11 18.58
C GLY A 337 7.87 22.74 18.84
N TRP A 338 8.59 23.17 17.80
CA TRP A 338 9.87 23.89 17.97
C TRP A 338 9.71 25.24 18.65
N LEU A 339 8.53 25.85 18.54
CA LEU A 339 8.26 27.16 19.12
C LEU A 339 8.01 27.11 20.63
N ASP A 340 7.68 25.93 21.16
CA ASP A 340 7.32 25.71 22.56
C ASP A 340 8.52 25.85 23.52
N ILE A 341 9.73 25.53 23.05
CA ILE A 341 10.95 25.50 23.86
C ILE A 341 12.03 26.33 23.15
N GLU A 342 12.62 27.30 23.85
CA GLU A 342 13.61 28.23 23.28
C GLU A 342 14.74 27.49 22.52
N LYS A 343 15.26 26.41 23.09
CA LYS A 343 16.31 25.60 22.45
C LYS A 343 15.86 24.89 21.19
N LEU A 344 14.60 24.50 21.07
CA LEU A 344 14.09 23.86 19.85
C LEU A 344 13.96 24.85 18.69
N ARG A 345 13.82 26.15 18.96
CA ARG A 345 13.78 27.18 17.90
C ARG A 345 15.05 27.24 17.07
N THR A 346 16.16 26.71 17.59
CA THR A 346 17.42 26.57 16.86
C THR A 346 17.34 25.58 15.67
N ALA A 347 16.20 24.89 15.48
CA ALA A 347 15.96 24.03 14.32
C ALA A 347 16.19 24.77 13.00
N THR A 348 15.78 26.04 12.91
CA THR A 348 15.89 26.89 11.71
C THR A 348 17.14 27.79 11.72
N ASP A 349 17.95 27.76 12.77
CA ASP A 349 19.23 28.46 12.78
C ASP A 349 20.16 27.89 11.72
N SER A 350 21.05 28.71 11.16
CA SER A 350 21.98 28.24 10.13
C SER A 350 22.78 27.02 10.57
N ILE A 351 23.22 26.96 11.84
CA ILE A 351 23.97 25.83 12.42
C ILE A 351 23.09 24.65 12.87
N GLY A 352 21.77 24.80 12.85
CA GLY A 352 20.79 23.75 13.14
C GLY A 352 20.54 22.83 11.95
N LEU A 353 19.28 22.49 11.68
CA LEU A 353 18.91 21.61 10.56
C LEU A 353 19.37 22.12 9.17
N PRO A 354 19.38 23.44 8.88
CA PRO A 354 19.95 23.98 7.65
C PRO A 354 21.43 23.62 7.40
N ALA A 355 22.18 23.15 8.39
CA ALA A 355 23.53 22.63 8.18
C ALA A 355 23.54 21.36 7.29
N ILE A 356 22.47 20.57 7.30
CA ILE A 356 22.33 19.33 6.51
C ILE A 356 22.28 19.64 5.01
N PRO A 357 21.36 20.47 4.49
CA PRO A 357 21.36 20.83 3.07
C PRO A 357 22.59 21.61 2.64
N ARG A 358 23.17 22.45 3.52
CA ARG A 358 24.44 23.13 3.22
C ARG A 358 25.63 22.17 3.05
N SER A 359 25.54 20.94 3.57
CA SER A 359 26.54 19.90 3.30
C SER A 359 26.28 19.12 2.00
N GLY A 360 25.28 19.52 1.20
CA GLY A 360 24.90 18.86 -0.05
C GLY A 360 23.96 17.67 0.11
N LYS A 361 23.35 17.48 1.29
CA LYS A 361 22.33 16.44 1.50
C LYS A 361 20.92 16.98 1.29
N GLU A 362 19.97 16.11 0.96
CA GLU A 362 18.56 16.46 1.05
C GLU A 362 18.05 16.22 2.48
N LEU A 363 17.25 17.14 3.00
CA LEU A 363 16.61 17.01 4.31
C LEU A 363 15.12 16.73 4.12
N GLY A 364 14.65 15.68 4.78
CA GLY A 364 13.24 15.37 4.94
C GLY A 364 12.82 15.41 6.40
N LEU A 365 11.56 15.76 6.66
CA LEU A 365 10.95 15.70 7.98
C LEU A 365 9.69 14.82 7.95
N TRP A 366 9.57 13.90 8.91
CA TRP A 366 8.39 13.05 9.07
C TRP A 366 7.34 13.75 9.93
N TRP A 367 6.20 14.06 9.33
CA TRP A 367 5.07 14.72 9.96
C TRP A 367 4.08 13.67 10.47
N GLY A 368 4.08 13.47 11.79
CA GLY A 368 3.12 12.67 12.54
C GLY A 368 1.67 13.06 12.28
N ARG A 369 0.75 12.11 12.08
CA ARG A 369 -0.70 12.38 11.95
C ARG A 369 -1.03 13.57 11.03
N ALA A 370 -0.45 13.60 9.84
CA ALA A 370 -0.52 14.77 8.95
C ALA A 370 -1.94 15.12 8.44
N ALA A 371 -2.91 14.21 8.61
CA ALA A 371 -4.33 14.41 8.32
C ALA A 371 -5.16 14.82 9.55
N GLU A 372 -4.52 15.22 10.65
CA GLU A 372 -5.19 15.64 11.88
C GLU A 372 -4.73 17.02 12.35
N TYR A 373 -5.60 17.69 13.08
CA TYR A 373 -5.35 18.97 13.72
C TYR A 373 -5.31 18.83 15.24
N SER A 374 -4.33 19.49 15.86
CA SER A 374 -4.28 19.69 17.30
C SER A 374 -3.90 21.14 17.63
N ASP A 375 -4.69 21.77 18.49
CA ASP A 375 -4.54 23.18 18.88
C ASP A 375 -3.35 23.40 19.84
N ARG A 376 -2.84 22.35 20.48
CA ARG A 376 -1.78 22.39 21.48
C ARG A 376 -0.90 21.15 21.43
N TRP A 377 0.27 21.22 22.06
CA TRP A 377 1.12 20.05 22.23
C TRP A 377 0.56 19.07 23.27
N ASP A 378 0.64 17.77 23.00
CA ASP A 378 0.24 16.68 23.92
C ASP A 378 -1.20 16.84 24.44
N GLY A 379 -2.09 17.29 23.55
CA GLY A 379 -3.52 17.35 23.82
C GLY A 379 -4.16 15.97 23.75
N SER A 380 -5.11 15.69 24.65
CA SER A 380 -5.87 14.44 24.68
C SER A 380 -6.80 14.20 23.49
N THR A 381 -6.93 15.20 22.62
CA THR A 381 -7.82 15.15 21.47
C THR A 381 -7.10 15.71 20.25
N SER A 382 -7.33 15.05 19.11
CA SER A 382 -7.11 15.57 17.78
C SER A 382 -8.42 15.44 17.01
N VAL A 383 -8.60 16.29 16.01
CA VAL A 383 -9.72 16.21 15.07
C VAL A 383 -9.18 16.02 13.66
N HIS A 384 -9.99 15.50 12.75
CA HIS A 384 -9.60 15.44 11.34
C HIS A 384 -9.31 16.84 10.80
N LEU A 385 -8.27 16.95 9.98
CA LEU A 385 -7.86 18.22 9.38
C LEU A 385 -8.89 18.66 8.33
N ASP A 386 -9.75 19.60 8.70
CA ASP A 386 -10.64 20.30 7.77
C ASP A 386 -9.88 21.36 6.94
N THR A 387 -9.74 21.12 5.63
CA THR A 387 -9.03 22.01 4.69
C THR A 387 -9.79 23.30 4.38
N SER A 388 -11.08 23.37 4.70
CA SER A 388 -11.89 24.58 4.58
C SER A 388 -11.78 25.49 5.82
N ASN A 389 -11.26 24.97 6.93
CA ASN A 389 -11.08 25.72 8.18
C ASN A 389 -9.77 26.54 8.14
N PRO A 390 -9.84 27.89 8.17
CA PRO A 390 -8.64 28.73 8.08
C PRO A 390 -7.67 28.54 9.25
N GLN A 391 -8.17 28.20 10.46
CA GLN A 391 -7.30 27.98 11.62
C GLN A 391 -6.46 26.71 11.45
N HIS A 392 -7.06 25.65 10.92
CA HIS A 392 -6.35 24.41 10.61
C HIS A 392 -5.26 24.65 9.57
N MET A 393 -5.62 25.29 8.46
CA MET A 393 -4.69 25.55 7.37
C MET A 393 -3.58 26.56 7.75
N ASN A 394 -3.87 27.55 8.59
CA ASN A 394 -2.83 28.44 9.12
C ASN A 394 -1.77 27.68 9.93
N LEU A 395 -2.17 26.68 10.71
CA LEU A 395 -1.22 25.83 11.43
C LEU A 395 -0.42 24.96 10.45
N VAL A 396 -1.07 24.35 9.45
CA VAL A 396 -0.39 23.60 8.37
C VAL A 396 0.69 24.45 7.71
N TYR A 397 0.34 25.66 7.26
CA TYR A 397 1.29 26.55 6.60
C TYR A 397 2.40 27.01 7.52
N GLN A 398 2.09 27.36 8.78
CA GLN A 398 3.13 27.68 9.76
C GLN A 398 4.14 26.54 9.92
N GLN A 399 3.67 25.30 9.91
CA GLN A 399 4.54 24.14 10.07
C GLN A 399 5.43 23.89 8.86
N LEU A 400 4.89 24.03 7.65
CA LEU A 400 5.64 23.87 6.41
C LEU A 400 6.59 25.04 6.16
N ASP A 401 6.21 26.27 6.53
CA ASP A 401 7.11 27.44 6.49
C ASP A 401 8.34 27.23 7.40
N LEU A 402 8.16 26.62 8.57
CA LEU A 402 9.27 26.26 9.46
C LEU A 402 10.12 25.11 8.88
N ALA A 403 9.50 24.13 8.23
CA ALA A 403 10.22 23.06 7.55
C ALA A 403 11.07 23.60 6.39
N GLU A 404 10.52 24.52 5.59
CA GLU A 404 11.22 25.21 4.51
C GLU A 404 12.40 26.01 5.04
N GLN A 405 12.21 26.78 6.11
CA GLN A 405 13.29 27.51 6.79
C GLN A 405 14.39 26.59 7.32
N ALA A 406 14.04 25.37 7.75
CA ALA A 406 15.00 24.34 8.14
C ALA A 406 15.75 23.73 6.93
N GLY A 407 15.32 24.05 5.71
CA GLY A 407 15.88 23.55 4.45
C GLY A 407 15.37 22.17 4.06
N ALA A 408 14.18 21.77 4.55
CA ALA A 408 13.56 20.52 4.15
C ALA A 408 13.06 20.59 2.71
N THR A 409 13.33 19.54 1.93
CA THR A 409 12.84 19.33 0.55
C THR A 409 11.90 18.13 0.46
N MET A 410 11.73 17.38 1.55
CA MET A 410 10.83 16.22 1.63
C MET A 410 10.00 16.27 2.92
N ILE A 411 8.73 15.90 2.83
CA ILE A 411 7.85 15.76 3.98
C ILE A 411 7.18 14.39 3.91
N GLY A 412 7.47 13.55 4.90
CA GLY A 412 6.71 12.31 5.09
C GLY A 412 5.41 12.60 5.81
N LEU A 413 4.30 12.08 5.31
CA LEU A 413 2.95 12.27 5.85
C LEU A 413 2.54 10.99 6.57
N ASP A 414 2.82 10.95 7.87
CA ASP A 414 2.46 9.83 8.74
C ASP A 414 0.96 9.72 8.89
N ALA A 415 0.49 8.47 8.91
CA ALA A 415 -0.88 8.14 9.23
C ALA A 415 -1.89 8.92 8.34
N PHE A 416 -1.50 9.26 7.12
CA PHE A 416 -2.24 10.04 6.13
C PHE A 416 -3.22 9.14 5.35
N SER A 417 -4.16 8.55 6.07
CA SER A 417 -5.07 7.54 5.52
C SER A 417 -6.42 8.12 5.08
N HIS A 418 -7.08 7.40 4.16
CA HIS A 418 -8.41 7.71 3.66
C HIS A 418 -9.46 7.90 4.76
N HIS A 419 -9.36 7.12 5.85
CA HIS A 419 -10.25 7.25 7.01
C HIS A 419 -10.17 8.64 7.65
N ARG A 420 -8.98 9.26 7.68
CA ARG A 420 -8.77 10.54 8.35
C ARG A 420 -9.04 11.73 7.45
N MET A 421 -8.70 11.59 6.17
CA MET A 421 -8.98 12.53 5.12
C MET A 421 -9.33 11.71 3.88
N PRO A 422 -10.55 11.79 3.34
CA PRO A 422 -10.92 11.01 2.17
C PRO A 422 -10.00 11.30 0.98
N SER A 423 -9.74 10.31 0.13
CA SER A 423 -8.75 10.42 -0.96
C SER A 423 -9.04 11.57 -1.93
N TRP A 424 -10.32 11.91 -2.16
CA TRP A 424 -10.69 13.07 -2.98
C TRP A 424 -10.31 14.42 -2.33
N GLU A 425 -10.28 14.50 -1.00
CA GLU A 425 -9.77 15.67 -0.27
C GLU A 425 -8.24 15.64 -0.15
N GLN A 426 -7.63 14.45 0.00
CA GLN A 426 -6.18 14.29 0.02
C GLN A 426 -5.54 14.83 -1.27
N ILE A 427 -6.15 14.54 -2.42
CA ILE A 427 -5.64 15.00 -3.71
C ILE A 427 -5.65 16.52 -3.80
N ASP A 428 -6.76 17.15 -3.46
CA ASP A 428 -6.88 18.62 -3.44
C ASP A 428 -5.90 19.24 -2.43
N TYR A 429 -5.78 18.65 -1.24
CA TYR A 429 -4.88 19.09 -0.20
C TYR A 429 -3.41 19.04 -0.63
N ILE A 430 -2.93 17.87 -1.09
CA ILE A 430 -1.54 17.69 -1.53
C ILE A 430 -1.22 18.58 -2.73
N THR A 431 -2.13 18.68 -3.70
CA THR A 431 -1.95 19.56 -4.86
C THR A 431 -1.80 21.01 -4.43
N GLY A 432 -2.63 21.48 -3.48
CA GLY A 432 -2.52 22.81 -2.90
C GLY A 432 -1.20 23.05 -2.16
N LEU A 433 -0.68 22.04 -1.45
CA LEU A 433 0.62 22.11 -0.80
C LEU A 433 1.77 22.17 -1.83
N GLN A 434 1.75 21.32 -2.85
CA GLN A 434 2.75 21.32 -3.93
C GLN A 434 2.79 22.64 -4.69
N GLN A 435 1.63 23.27 -4.92
CA GLN A 435 1.56 24.60 -5.54
C GLN A 435 2.20 25.69 -4.66
N ARG A 436 2.03 25.60 -3.34
CA ARG A 436 2.58 26.58 -2.38
C ARG A 436 4.07 26.35 -2.11
N TYR A 437 4.50 25.10 -2.07
CA TYR A 437 5.87 24.66 -1.76
C TYR A 437 6.42 23.79 -2.91
N PRO A 438 6.70 24.38 -4.09
CA PRO A 438 7.05 23.62 -5.29
C PRO A 438 8.36 22.82 -5.18
N GLU A 439 9.25 23.23 -4.28
CA GLU A 439 10.53 22.54 -4.01
C GLU A 439 10.39 21.40 -3.00
N MET A 440 9.21 21.23 -2.38
CA MET A 440 8.94 20.16 -1.42
C MET A 440 8.20 19.00 -2.08
N SER A 441 8.68 17.79 -1.81
CA SER A 441 7.95 16.56 -2.14
C SER A 441 7.31 15.94 -0.92
N PHE A 442 6.10 15.43 -1.11
CA PHE A 442 5.28 14.83 -0.07
C PHE A 442 5.26 13.32 -0.27
N ILE A 443 5.40 12.53 0.80
CA ILE A 443 5.41 11.06 0.73
C ILE A 443 4.38 10.53 1.70
N VAL A 444 3.39 9.79 1.24
CA VAL A 444 2.26 9.35 2.09
C VAL A 444 2.49 7.98 2.71
N GLU A 445 2.23 7.86 4.02
CA GLU A 445 2.11 6.60 4.77
C GLU A 445 0.70 6.47 5.37
N PRO A 446 0.02 5.30 5.28
CA PRO A 446 0.46 4.05 4.65
C PRO A 446 0.45 4.12 3.12
N ILE A 447 0.57 2.96 2.47
CA ILE A 447 0.40 2.88 1.02
C ILE A 447 -0.90 3.55 0.57
N ALA A 448 -0.79 4.46 -0.38
CA ALA A 448 -1.90 5.16 -0.99
C ALA A 448 -2.52 4.33 -2.12
N SER A 449 -3.83 4.50 -2.34
CA SER A 449 -4.48 4.06 -3.58
C SER A 449 -3.83 4.66 -4.82
N ASP A 450 -3.94 4.00 -5.97
CA ASP A 450 -3.49 4.47 -7.28
C ASP A 450 -3.81 5.95 -7.58
N ILE A 451 -5.03 6.42 -7.31
CA ILE A 451 -5.45 7.82 -7.56
C ILE A 451 -4.67 8.84 -6.74
N VAL A 452 -4.21 8.48 -5.54
CA VAL A 452 -3.39 9.34 -4.68
C VAL A 452 -1.92 9.14 -5.04
N HIS A 453 -1.49 7.88 -5.25
CA HIS A 453 -0.11 7.53 -5.62
C HIS A 453 0.32 8.14 -6.97
N ARG A 454 -0.62 8.58 -7.81
CA ARG A 454 -0.30 9.34 -9.05
C ARG A 454 0.23 10.75 -8.77
N ILE A 455 -0.21 11.41 -7.70
CA ILE A 455 0.18 12.80 -7.40
C ILE A 455 1.28 12.90 -6.36
N THR A 456 1.56 11.81 -5.63
CA THR A 456 2.52 11.81 -4.53
C THR A 456 3.14 10.41 -4.39
N PRO A 457 4.46 10.29 -4.11
CA PRO A 457 5.09 9.03 -3.71
C PRO A 457 4.41 8.41 -2.48
N THR A 458 4.53 7.09 -2.35
CA THR A 458 3.94 6.35 -1.22
C THR A 458 4.97 5.54 -0.44
N PHE A 459 4.60 5.08 0.76
CA PHE A 459 5.50 4.43 1.71
C PHE A 459 4.97 3.05 2.14
N LEU A 460 5.87 2.07 2.13
CA LEU A 460 5.62 0.69 2.54
C LEU A 460 6.65 0.24 3.57
N ARG A 461 6.18 -0.58 4.50
CA ARG A 461 7.03 -1.37 5.37
C ARG A 461 7.65 -2.53 4.60
N ALA A 462 8.98 -2.64 4.61
CA ALA A 462 9.75 -3.65 3.90
C ALA A 462 10.25 -4.81 4.76
N TRP A 463 10.15 -4.70 6.08
CA TRP A 463 10.48 -5.78 7.02
C TRP A 463 9.23 -6.36 7.69
N GLN A 464 9.30 -7.62 8.12
CA GLN A 464 8.31 -8.21 9.01
C GLN A 464 9.01 -9.02 10.10
N VAL A 465 8.43 -8.99 11.29
CA VAL A 465 8.85 -9.75 12.46
C VAL A 465 7.58 -10.27 13.11
N ASN A 466 7.40 -11.58 13.11
CA ASN A 466 6.25 -12.26 13.73
C ASN A 466 6.67 -13.63 14.28
N ASP A 467 5.75 -14.30 14.99
CA ASP A 467 6.02 -15.62 15.60
C ASP A 467 6.31 -16.72 14.56
N GLU A 468 6.00 -16.48 13.28
CA GLU A 468 6.22 -17.38 12.15
C GLU A 468 7.55 -17.11 11.42
N THR A 469 8.27 -16.05 11.76
CA THR A 469 9.55 -15.70 11.14
C THR A 469 10.58 -16.76 11.54
N ARG A 470 11.05 -17.56 10.58
CA ARG A 470 12.00 -18.68 10.80
C ARG A 470 13.29 -18.53 10.04
N THR A 471 13.26 -17.82 8.92
CA THR A 471 14.35 -17.72 7.95
C THR A 471 14.67 -16.26 7.65
N GLU A 472 15.82 -16.06 7.01
CA GLU A 472 16.24 -14.74 6.58
C GLU A 472 15.23 -14.08 5.64
N ASP A 473 14.64 -14.85 4.73
CA ASP A 473 13.67 -14.32 3.76
C ASP A 473 12.36 -13.91 4.41
N ASP A 474 12.00 -14.49 5.56
CA ASP A 474 10.78 -14.11 6.30
C ASP A 474 10.85 -12.69 6.86
N PHE A 475 12.07 -12.15 7.06
CA PHE A 475 12.24 -10.75 7.43
C PHE A 475 11.90 -9.80 6.28
N HIS A 476 11.91 -10.26 5.02
CA HIS A 476 11.72 -9.42 3.84
C HIS A 476 10.28 -9.47 3.34
N ARG A 477 9.46 -8.54 3.84
CA ARG A 477 8.05 -8.42 3.42
C ARG A 477 7.90 -8.14 1.92
N LEU A 478 8.85 -7.41 1.33
CA LEU A 478 8.84 -7.03 -0.09
C LEU A 478 9.85 -7.87 -0.87
N SER A 479 9.38 -8.95 -1.49
CA SER A 479 10.22 -9.86 -2.28
C SER A 479 10.15 -9.65 -3.78
N MET A 480 9.22 -8.81 -4.26
CA MET A 480 8.90 -8.60 -5.66
C MET A 480 8.62 -7.13 -5.98
N PRO A 481 8.77 -6.69 -7.24
CA PRO A 481 8.31 -5.37 -7.67
C PRO A 481 6.83 -5.15 -7.40
N HIS A 482 6.44 -3.88 -7.28
CA HIS A 482 5.05 -3.51 -7.08
C HIS A 482 4.29 -3.55 -8.43
N TYR A 483 4.06 -4.76 -8.96
CA TYR A 483 3.58 -4.97 -10.33
C TYR A 483 2.33 -4.19 -10.71
N LEU A 484 1.42 -3.96 -9.77
CA LEU A 484 0.20 -3.19 -10.04
C LEU A 484 0.49 -1.69 -10.19
N SER A 485 1.45 -1.15 -9.44
CA SER A 485 1.92 0.24 -9.64
C SER A 485 2.73 0.35 -10.92
N ASP A 486 3.60 -0.63 -11.22
CA ASP A 486 4.33 -0.68 -12.49
C ASP A 486 3.37 -0.63 -13.69
N PHE A 487 2.24 -1.35 -13.59
CA PHE A 487 1.23 -1.45 -14.64
C PHE A 487 0.36 -0.20 -14.77
N LEU A 488 -0.11 0.37 -13.66
CA LEU A 488 -1.06 1.49 -13.66
C LEU A 488 -0.36 2.86 -13.70
N LEU A 489 0.83 2.96 -13.10
CA LEU A 489 1.60 4.19 -12.91
C LEU A 489 3.09 3.99 -13.28
N PRO A 490 3.42 3.77 -14.57
CA PRO A 490 4.81 3.83 -15.01
C PRO A 490 5.50 5.12 -14.52
N GLY A 491 6.65 4.98 -13.86
CA GLY A 491 7.34 6.10 -13.22
C GLY A 491 7.02 6.33 -11.75
N HIS A 492 6.20 5.48 -11.12
CA HIS A 492 5.86 5.63 -9.70
C HIS A 492 7.08 5.58 -8.76
N GLU A 493 6.89 6.15 -7.58
CA GLU A 493 7.86 6.17 -6.49
C GLU A 493 7.26 5.55 -5.23
N THR A 494 7.83 4.42 -4.81
CA THR A 494 7.39 3.72 -3.59
C THR A 494 8.59 3.53 -2.66
N TRP A 495 8.50 4.11 -1.47
CA TRP A 495 9.51 4.06 -0.42
C TRP A 495 9.36 2.76 0.36
N ALA A 496 10.43 1.99 0.46
CA ALA A 496 10.48 0.73 1.19
C ALA A 496 11.31 0.92 2.46
N TYR A 497 10.63 1.15 3.58
CA TYR A 497 11.26 1.33 4.88
C TYR A 497 11.70 0.00 5.46
N PHE A 498 12.95 -0.10 5.88
CA PHE A 498 13.54 -1.30 6.44
C PHE A 498 14.23 -1.00 7.78
N ARG A 499 13.90 -1.80 8.80
CA ARG A 499 14.40 -1.63 10.17
C ARG A 499 15.17 -2.87 10.64
N TYR A 500 16.36 -2.62 11.17
CA TYR A 500 17.29 -3.67 11.58
C TYR A 500 17.24 -4.06 13.05
N ASN A 501 16.76 -3.17 13.92
CA ASN A 501 16.76 -3.42 15.37
C ASN A 501 15.93 -4.66 15.73
N ASP A 502 14.74 -4.79 15.15
CA ASP A 502 13.85 -5.92 15.41
C ASP A 502 14.49 -7.24 14.93
N ILE A 503 15.16 -7.20 13.77
CA ILE A 503 15.86 -8.35 13.19
C ILE A 503 17.05 -8.75 14.07
N ALA A 504 17.86 -7.79 14.51
CA ALA A 504 19.00 -8.04 15.38
C ALA A 504 18.56 -8.64 16.72
N GLN A 505 17.46 -8.13 17.29
CA GLN A 505 16.88 -8.63 18.53
C GLN A 505 16.37 -10.08 18.39
N MET A 506 15.67 -10.40 17.30
CA MET A 506 15.13 -11.75 17.09
C MET A 506 16.19 -12.78 16.68
N SER A 507 17.05 -12.42 15.73
CA SER A 507 18.03 -13.35 15.13
C SER A 507 19.31 -13.48 15.97
N GLY A 508 19.58 -12.51 16.86
CA GLY A 508 20.85 -12.38 17.57
C GLY A 508 22.03 -12.02 16.66
N GLN A 509 21.78 -11.73 15.38
CA GLN A 509 22.84 -11.44 14.41
C GLN A 509 23.24 -9.96 14.47
N SER A 510 24.55 -9.72 14.34
CA SER A 510 25.07 -8.36 14.14
C SER A 510 24.77 -7.88 12.72
N ILE A 511 24.25 -6.66 12.60
CA ILE A 511 23.96 -6.03 11.31
C ILE A 511 25.17 -5.24 10.85
N ASP A 512 25.85 -5.76 9.83
CA ASP A 512 27.03 -5.13 9.23
C ASP A 512 26.72 -4.41 7.90
N SER A 513 27.72 -3.73 7.34
CA SER A 513 27.56 -2.99 6.07
C SER A 513 27.30 -3.89 4.87
N ASP A 514 27.77 -5.13 4.88
CA ASP A 514 27.51 -6.07 3.79
C ASP A 514 26.05 -6.51 3.78
N ARG A 515 25.47 -6.73 4.97
CA ARG A 515 24.06 -7.03 5.10
C ARG A 515 23.20 -5.86 4.63
N VAL A 516 23.47 -4.66 5.13
CA VAL A 516 22.70 -3.46 4.76
C VAL A 516 22.77 -3.21 3.26
N GLN A 517 23.96 -3.34 2.67
CA GLN A 517 24.13 -3.21 1.23
C GLN A 517 23.28 -4.22 0.44
N ARG A 518 23.29 -5.51 0.82
CA ARG A 518 22.49 -6.55 0.12
C ARG A 518 21.00 -6.27 0.16
N ASP A 519 20.47 -5.86 1.32
CA ASP A 519 19.03 -5.60 1.48
C ASP A 519 18.60 -4.37 0.68
N VAL A 520 19.42 -3.31 0.72
CA VAL A 520 19.20 -2.09 -0.06
C VAL A 520 19.21 -2.37 -1.55
N GLU A 521 20.18 -3.16 -2.04
CA GLU A 521 20.21 -3.59 -3.44
C GLU A 521 19.00 -4.44 -3.82
N ARG A 522 18.55 -5.33 -2.93
CA ARG A 522 17.36 -6.16 -3.17
C ARG A 522 16.12 -5.28 -3.36
N LEU A 523 15.91 -4.30 -2.48
CA LEU A 523 14.78 -3.37 -2.58
C LEU A 523 14.87 -2.50 -3.83
N ALA A 524 16.05 -1.96 -4.11
CA ALA A 524 16.31 -1.13 -5.29
C ALA A 524 16.04 -1.88 -6.60
N ARG A 525 16.47 -3.14 -6.71
CA ARG A 525 16.19 -4.00 -7.89
C ARG A 525 14.72 -4.33 -8.07
N ASN A 526 13.95 -4.28 -6.98
CA ASN A 526 12.50 -4.41 -7.02
C ASN A 526 11.80 -3.06 -7.28
N GLY A 527 12.54 -2.01 -7.63
CA GLY A 527 12.00 -0.71 -8.01
C GLY A 527 11.60 0.21 -6.85
N TYR A 528 11.86 -0.21 -5.60
CA TYR A 528 11.57 0.58 -4.41
C TYR A 528 12.72 1.52 -4.08
N VAL A 529 12.39 2.71 -3.57
CA VAL A 529 13.35 3.62 -2.93
C VAL A 529 13.70 3.06 -1.55
N PRO A 530 14.94 2.60 -1.30
CA PRO A 530 15.28 2.00 -0.02
C PRO A 530 15.35 3.08 1.07
N VAL A 531 14.61 2.89 2.16
CA VAL A 531 14.59 3.80 3.30
C VAL A 531 15.09 3.05 4.53
N MET A 532 16.28 3.40 5.03
CA MET A 532 16.99 2.55 6.00
C MET A 532 17.01 3.16 7.40
N ALA A 533 16.47 2.46 8.39
CA ALA A 533 16.72 2.72 9.82
C ALA A 533 18.05 2.12 10.24
N SER A 534 19.12 2.73 9.75
CA SER A 534 20.49 2.36 10.07
C SER A 534 21.44 3.52 9.82
N ILE A 535 22.44 3.65 10.69
CA ILE A 535 23.60 4.53 10.47
C ILE A 535 24.79 3.80 9.83
N VAL A 536 24.58 2.53 9.44
CA VAL A 536 25.61 1.71 8.80
C VAL A 536 25.83 2.22 7.38
N PRO A 537 27.07 2.51 6.97
CA PRO A 537 27.36 2.98 5.61
C PRO A 537 27.08 1.95 4.54
N LEU A 538 26.58 2.43 3.41
CA LEU A 538 26.54 1.70 2.15
C LEU A 538 27.95 1.61 1.55
N ARG A 539 28.32 0.42 1.10
CA ARG A 539 29.61 0.19 0.42
C ARG A 539 29.57 0.63 -1.04
N ASN A 540 28.40 0.53 -1.66
CA ASN A 540 28.17 0.88 -3.05
C ASN A 540 26.81 1.59 -3.18
N PRO A 541 26.73 2.89 -2.86
CA PRO A 541 25.50 3.68 -2.95
C PRO A 541 24.86 3.66 -4.34
N GLN A 542 25.64 3.47 -5.41
CA GLN A 542 25.11 3.48 -6.77
C GLN A 542 24.18 2.30 -7.03
N LEU A 543 24.47 1.13 -6.43
CA LEU A 543 23.60 -0.06 -6.52
C LEU A 543 22.33 0.04 -5.65
N ALA A 544 22.21 1.09 -4.84
CA ALA A 544 21.04 1.39 -4.03
C ALA A 544 19.99 2.24 -4.77
N THR A 545 20.21 2.52 -6.05
CA THR A 545 19.30 3.33 -6.87
C THR A 545 18.15 2.47 -7.37
N ALA A 546 16.91 2.87 -7.09
CA ALA A 546 15.70 2.14 -7.47
C ALA A 546 15.55 1.96 -8.99
N ASP A 547 15.45 0.71 -9.44
CA ASP A 547 15.29 0.35 -10.85
C ASP A 547 13.94 0.80 -11.41
N ALA A 548 13.87 1.05 -12.72
CA ALA A 548 12.63 1.35 -13.43
C ALA A 548 11.88 0.06 -13.79
N THR A 549 11.32 -0.63 -12.78
CA THR A 549 10.77 -1.98 -12.92
C THR A 549 9.66 -2.10 -13.93
N TRP A 550 8.83 -1.06 -14.11
CA TRP A 550 7.76 -1.01 -15.12
C TRP A 550 8.25 -1.26 -16.56
N LEU A 551 9.53 -1.05 -16.86
CA LEU A 551 10.12 -1.36 -18.17
C LEU A 551 10.32 -2.86 -18.40
N THR A 552 10.24 -3.69 -17.36
CA THR A 552 10.56 -5.12 -17.40
C THR A 552 9.46 -6.03 -16.85
N THR A 553 8.55 -5.49 -16.04
CA THR A 553 7.49 -6.27 -15.36
C THR A 553 6.15 -6.21 -16.08
N VAL A 554 5.89 -5.13 -16.81
CA VAL A 554 4.69 -4.96 -17.64
C VAL A 554 4.89 -5.76 -18.93
N PRO A 555 3.93 -6.60 -19.35
CA PRO A 555 3.92 -7.19 -20.68
C PRO A 555 4.19 -6.09 -21.71
N GLY A 556 5.37 -6.16 -22.34
CA GLY A 556 5.72 -5.22 -23.38
C GLY A 556 4.64 -5.30 -24.43
N GLY A 557 3.79 -4.27 -24.52
CA GLY A 557 2.82 -4.15 -25.60
C GLY A 557 3.64 -4.28 -26.86
N GLY A 558 3.50 -5.42 -27.55
CA GLY A 558 4.46 -5.88 -28.55
C GLY A 558 4.82 -4.72 -29.45
N GLY A 559 6.04 -4.21 -29.29
CA GLY A 559 6.55 -3.09 -30.04
C GLY A 559 6.54 -3.46 -31.51
N GLY A 560 5.48 -3.04 -32.21
CA GLY A 560 5.64 -2.52 -33.54
C GLY A 560 6.71 -1.45 -33.44
N SER A 561 7.85 -1.74 -34.05
CA SER A 561 9.00 -0.85 -34.25
C SER A 561 8.73 0.63 -34.01
N ASP A 562 9.39 1.20 -33.00
CA ASP A 562 9.48 2.64 -32.78
C ASP A 562 10.01 3.36 -34.02
N ASP A 563 9.15 4.19 -34.60
CA ASP A 563 9.52 5.35 -35.39
C ASP A 563 10.10 6.40 -34.44
N SER A 564 11.40 6.28 -34.18
CA SER A 564 12.17 7.15 -33.30
C SER A 564 12.43 8.50 -33.98
N SER A 565 11.44 9.40 -33.92
CA SER A 565 11.69 10.82 -34.18
C SER A 565 10.74 11.74 -33.38
N ASN A 566 10.98 11.84 -32.06
CA ASN A 566 11.04 13.14 -31.38
C ASN A 566 11.29 12.98 -29.88
N THR A 567 12.45 13.45 -29.43
CA THR A 567 12.68 13.85 -28.04
C THR A 567 13.44 15.17 -28.06
N PRO A 568 12.96 16.24 -27.39
CA PRO A 568 13.80 17.36 -27.01
C PRO A 568 14.52 17.05 -25.68
N GLY A 569 15.83 17.31 -25.64
CA GLY A 569 16.73 17.12 -24.49
C GLY A 569 16.46 18.04 -23.28
N GLY A 570 17.27 18.08 -22.23
CA GLY A 570 18.59 17.52 -21.89
C GLY A 570 18.74 17.50 -20.35
N GLY A 571 19.65 16.77 -19.72
CA GLY A 571 21.08 17.05 -19.51
C GLY A 571 21.41 16.53 -18.10
N GLY A 572 22.33 15.55 -17.91
CA GLY A 572 23.75 15.75 -17.57
C GLY A 572 23.94 16.26 -16.12
N GLY A 573 24.65 15.65 -15.17
CA GLY A 573 25.50 14.46 -15.10
C GLY A 573 26.36 14.51 -13.80
N ASN A 574 27.00 13.38 -13.48
CA ASN A 574 28.25 13.22 -12.71
C ASN A 574 28.31 13.18 -11.16
N SER A 575 28.30 11.94 -10.64
CA SER A 575 29.36 11.17 -9.91
C SER A 575 30.36 11.83 -8.92
N GLY A 576 30.59 11.12 -7.79
CA GLY A 576 31.81 11.23 -6.96
C GLY A 576 31.73 10.54 -5.58
N ASP A 577 32.42 9.41 -5.43
CA ASP A 577 32.53 8.51 -4.25
C ASP A 577 33.34 9.05 -3.04
N ASN A 578 33.06 8.55 -1.82
CA ASN A 578 33.85 7.52 -1.09
C ASN A 578 33.89 7.64 0.47
N THR A 579 33.37 6.60 1.14
CA THR A 579 33.81 5.87 2.38
C THR A 579 33.98 6.52 3.77
N GLY A 580 33.31 5.91 4.80
CA GLY A 580 33.95 5.69 6.12
C GLY A 580 33.11 5.49 7.40
N SER A 581 32.51 4.31 7.60
CA SER A 581 32.34 3.45 8.82
C SER A 581 32.24 4.00 10.28
N LYS A 582 31.14 3.71 11.01
CA LYS A 582 31.00 2.78 12.21
C LYS A 582 29.92 3.15 13.27
N SER A 583 28.88 2.29 13.31
CA SER A 583 28.15 1.64 14.44
C SER A 583 27.61 2.39 15.68
N GLY A 584 26.35 2.10 16.03
CA GLY A 584 25.75 2.28 17.36
C GLY A 584 24.22 2.10 17.36
N SER A 585 23.76 0.99 17.96
CA SER A 585 22.37 0.46 18.13
C SER A 585 21.49 1.31 19.06
N ASP A 586 20.16 1.32 18.86
CA ASP A 586 19.12 1.47 19.90
C ASP A 586 17.72 1.20 19.32
N GLY A 587 16.85 0.49 20.05
CA GLY A 587 15.54 -0.01 19.61
C GLY A 587 14.33 0.60 20.32
N ASP A 588 13.13 0.48 19.72
CA ASP A 588 11.84 0.62 20.42
C ASP A 588 10.57 0.28 19.60
N SER A 589 9.56 -0.17 20.35
CA SER A 589 8.10 -0.23 20.20
C SER A 589 7.43 0.11 18.85
N GLY A 590 7.00 -0.94 18.12
CA GLY A 590 6.01 -0.83 17.05
C GLY A 590 4.58 -0.91 17.60
N ASN A 591 3.87 0.22 17.66
CA ASN A 591 2.42 0.26 17.86
C ASN A 591 1.74 0.13 16.48
N THR A 592 1.34 -1.08 16.12
CA THR A 592 0.71 -1.40 14.84
C THR A 592 -0.73 -0.89 14.83
N GLY A 593 -1.01 0.07 13.94
CA GLY A 593 -2.37 0.34 13.50
C GLY A 593 -2.92 -0.93 12.83
N GLY A 594 -3.71 -1.69 13.59
CA GLY A 594 -4.64 -2.73 13.12
C GLY A 594 -4.20 -3.55 11.90
N GLU A 595 -3.00 -4.15 11.94
CA GLU A 595 -2.60 -5.11 10.92
C GLU A 595 -3.41 -6.40 11.15
N TYR A 596 -4.30 -6.72 10.22
CA TYR A 596 -5.08 -7.95 10.26
C TYR A 596 -4.16 -9.15 10.03
N THR A 597 -3.85 -9.89 11.10
CA THR A 597 -3.17 -11.18 11.05
C THR A 597 -4.21 -12.28 10.76
N PRO A 598 -4.17 -12.98 9.61
CA PRO A 598 -5.11 -14.07 9.33
C PRO A 598 -4.76 -15.32 10.17
N PRO A 599 -5.74 -16.20 10.47
CA PRO A 599 -5.50 -17.45 11.18
C PRO A 599 -4.71 -18.46 10.32
N GLY A 600 -3.54 -18.86 10.81
CA GLY A 600 -2.65 -19.83 10.13
C GLY A 600 -3.21 -21.24 10.10
N GLY A 601 -3.28 -21.83 8.89
CA GLY A 601 -3.51 -23.25 8.66
C GLY A 601 -2.20 -23.94 8.34
N THR A 602 -1.81 -24.94 9.15
CA THR A 602 -0.60 -25.74 8.95
C THR A 602 -0.92 -26.97 8.10
N ASP A 603 -0.37 -27.06 6.89
CA ASP A 603 -0.28 -28.33 6.15
C ASP A 603 1.10 -28.48 5.50
N ASN A 604 1.81 -29.52 5.93
CA ASN A 604 3.12 -29.95 5.43
C ASN A 604 2.94 -31.25 4.65
N PRO A 605 3.50 -31.36 3.42
CA PRO A 605 4.03 -32.64 2.99
C PRO A 605 5.45 -32.51 2.43
N ASP A 606 6.38 -33.19 3.12
CA ASP A 606 7.74 -33.47 2.68
C ASP A 606 7.77 -34.19 1.33
N SER A 607 8.44 -33.58 0.35
CA SER A 607 9.08 -34.33 -0.75
C SER A 607 10.34 -33.60 -1.24
N LYS A 608 11.48 -34.28 -1.17
CA LYS A 608 12.78 -33.79 -1.67
C LYS A 608 12.88 -34.06 -3.18
N PRO A 609 13.23 -33.09 -4.03
CA PRO A 609 13.63 -33.36 -5.41
C PRO A 609 15.14 -33.62 -5.54
N GLY A 610 15.48 -34.59 -6.39
CA GLY A 610 16.86 -34.99 -6.72
C GLY A 610 17.61 -33.93 -7.53
N ASN A 611 18.92 -33.87 -7.31
CA ASN A 611 19.86 -33.01 -8.02
C ASN A 611 20.28 -33.66 -9.35
N ASP A 612 19.86 -33.07 -10.46
CA ASP A 612 20.61 -33.15 -11.72
C ASP A 612 20.94 -31.72 -12.20
N PRO A 613 22.18 -31.43 -12.62
CA PRO A 613 22.58 -30.10 -13.06
C PRO A 613 22.07 -29.82 -14.48
N GLU A 614 21.03 -28.99 -14.60
CA GLU A 614 20.61 -28.45 -15.90
C GLU A 614 21.70 -27.57 -16.56
N PRO A 615 21.80 -27.57 -17.89
CA PRO A 615 22.73 -26.71 -18.62
C PRO A 615 22.36 -25.23 -18.48
N LYS A 616 23.35 -24.41 -18.10
CA LYS A 616 23.22 -22.95 -17.93
C LYS A 616 22.71 -22.30 -19.23
N ARG A 617 21.50 -21.74 -19.19
CA ARG A 617 20.97 -20.90 -20.28
C ARG A 617 21.55 -19.49 -20.18
N VAL A 618 22.22 -19.04 -21.22
CA VAL A 618 22.70 -17.66 -21.35
C VAL A 618 21.72 -16.88 -22.22
N ARG A 619 21.25 -15.73 -21.74
CA ARG A 619 20.43 -14.79 -22.53
C ARG A 619 21.18 -13.48 -22.73
N TYR A 620 20.88 -12.78 -23.81
CA TYR A 620 21.40 -11.44 -24.09
C TYR A 620 20.22 -10.48 -24.25
N ILE A 621 20.29 -9.32 -23.59
CA ILE A 621 19.38 -8.20 -23.82
C ILE A 621 20.18 -7.07 -24.46
N THR A 622 19.63 -6.41 -25.48
CA THR A 622 20.23 -5.22 -26.08
C THR A 622 19.59 -3.99 -25.42
N LEU A 623 20.42 -3.13 -24.83
CA LEU A 623 20.01 -1.88 -24.18
C LEU A 623 19.78 -0.78 -25.23
N PRO A 624 19.06 0.32 -24.89
CA PRO A 624 18.81 1.43 -25.81
C PRO A 624 20.06 2.10 -26.39
N ASP A 625 21.21 1.98 -25.72
CA ASP A 625 22.51 2.46 -26.20
C ASP A 625 23.29 1.44 -27.06
N GLY A 626 22.65 0.33 -27.43
CA GLY A 626 23.22 -0.72 -28.27
C GLY A 626 24.12 -1.72 -27.53
N ARG A 627 24.38 -1.56 -26.23
CA ARG A 627 25.16 -2.53 -25.45
C ARG A 627 24.35 -3.81 -25.21
N ARG A 628 25.03 -4.96 -25.20
CA ARG A 628 24.41 -6.26 -24.90
C ARG A 628 24.72 -6.69 -23.48
N LEU A 629 23.70 -6.79 -22.63
CA LEU A 629 23.80 -7.34 -21.29
C LEU A 629 23.72 -8.86 -21.36
N LYS A 630 24.78 -9.56 -20.93
CA LYS A 630 24.81 -11.03 -20.83
C LYS A 630 24.23 -11.43 -19.49
N ILE A 631 23.03 -12.01 -19.50
CA ILE A 631 22.41 -12.58 -18.31
C ILE A 631 22.80 -14.05 -18.23
N VAL A 632 23.60 -14.37 -17.20
CA VAL A 632 23.90 -15.73 -16.81
C VAL A 632 23.04 -16.04 -15.59
N ALA A 633 22.01 -16.86 -15.76
CA ALA A 633 21.26 -17.37 -14.62
C ALA A 633 22.18 -18.31 -13.83
N GLY A 634 22.77 -17.81 -12.74
CA GLY A 634 23.35 -18.62 -11.67
C GLY A 634 22.27 -18.89 -10.62
N ARG A 635 22.38 -20.04 -9.93
CA ARG A 635 21.60 -20.28 -8.71
C ARG A 635 21.87 -19.20 -7.68
#